data_AF-A0AAU5HF49-F1
#
_entry.id   AF-A0AAU5HF49-F1
#
_cell.length_a   1.000
_cell.length_b   1.000
_cell.length_c   1.000
_cell.angle_alpha   90.00
_cell.angle_beta   90.00
_cell.angle_gamma   90.00
#
_symmetry.space_group_name_H-M   'P 1'
#
loop_
_entity.id
_entity.type
_entity.pdbx_description
1 polymer ?
#
loop_
_entity_poly.entity_id
_entity_poly.type
_entity_poly.pdbx_seq_one_letter_code
_entity_poly.pdbx_strand_id
1 'polypeptide(L)'
;MPDGGDPAAVYTTERWDTRRRVRIGTLSGISGIALALRPDGRFLATSFEQLAPVPAGPVTTRILNQGSAITALAFSGDGRYLAVGDMEGRITIWNGAAQRRLGTYAGTFTGSQHGVPEPVLALAFSHDGHLLAAAGQAGTLQLWDTTALAQVGQDLPTPGEAINSIAFSPGNDTLLATSAHVPLQRYPIAPRQLVAAVCRRTGDAALSRADWQTYLPEKPYQPLCTRPQLP
;
A
#
# COMPACT_ATOMS: atom_id res chain seq x y z
N MET A 1 25.19 0.91 -8.70
CA MET A 1 25.52 2.35 -8.76
C MET A 1 24.32 3.04 -9.37
N PRO A 2 23.62 3.95 -8.67
CA PRO A 2 22.64 4.79 -9.35
C PRO A 2 23.40 5.87 -10.11
N ASP A 3 23.10 5.96 -11.41
CA ASP A 3 23.63 6.97 -12.32
C ASP A 3 23.43 8.38 -11.79
N GLY A 4 24.40 9.24 -12.08
CA GLY A 4 24.39 10.66 -11.75
C GLY A 4 23.13 11.34 -12.28
N GLY A 5 22.21 11.65 -11.36
CA GLY A 5 21.06 12.48 -11.65
C GLY A 5 21.53 13.88 -12.03
N ASP A 6 20.99 14.38 -13.14
CA ASP A 6 21.19 15.75 -13.61
C ASP A 6 20.82 16.75 -12.47
N PRO A 7 21.76 17.57 -11.98
CA PRO A 7 21.49 18.55 -10.92
C PRO A 7 20.49 19.65 -11.33
N ALA A 8 20.00 19.66 -12.58
CA ALA A 8 19.03 20.61 -13.10
C ALA A 8 17.70 19.99 -13.54
N ALA A 9 17.33 18.77 -13.09
CA ALA A 9 15.99 18.24 -13.35
C ALA A 9 14.91 19.12 -12.69
N VAL A 10 14.33 20.06 -13.46
CA VAL A 10 13.20 20.89 -13.04
C VAL A 10 11.95 20.02 -13.07
N TYR A 11 11.65 19.37 -11.94
CA TYR A 11 10.39 18.65 -11.79
C TYR A 11 9.23 19.65 -11.85
N THR A 12 8.35 19.46 -12.84
CA THR A 12 7.17 20.27 -13.03
C THR A 12 5.94 19.46 -12.67
N THR A 13 5.16 19.95 -11.71
CA THR A 13 3.88 19.32 -11.37
C THR A 13 2.77 19.90 -12.24
N GLU A 14 2.19 19.08 -13.10
CA GLU A 14 1.12 19.49 -14.03
C GLU A 14 -0.26 19.01 -13.59
N ARG A 15 -1.29 19.77 -13.97
CA ARG A 15 -2.69 19.39 -13.74
C ARG A 15 -3.39 19.18 -15.08
N TRP A 16 -4.11 18.07 -15.20
CA TRP A 16 -4.77 17.64 -16.42
C TRP A 16 -6.27 17.38 -16.20
N ASP A 17 -7.12 17.81 -17.12
CA ASP A 17 -8.51 17.37 -17.23
C ASP A 17 -8.50 16.06 -18.02
N THR A 18 -8.72 14.93 -17.33
CA THR A 18 -8.64 13.59 -17.93
C THR A 18 -9.81 13.28 -18.87
N ARG A 19 -10.96 13.95 -18.71
CA ARG A 19 -12.11 13.78 -19.61
C ARG A 19 -11.86 14.47 -20.94
N ARG A 20 -11.33 15.69 -20.88
CA ARG A 20 -11.01 16.49 -22.06
C ARG A 20 -9.61 16.22 -22.63
N ARG A 21 -8.77 15.51 -21.87
CA ARG A 21 -7.37 15.18 -22.21
C ARG A 21 -6.52 16.43 -22.47
N VAL A 22 -6.74 17.49 -21.67
CA VAL A 22 -6.01 18.76 -21.80
C VAL A 22 -5.31 19.12 -20.50
N ARG A 23 -4.11 19.70 -20.61
CA ARG A 23 -3.42 20.32 -19.48
C ARG A 23 -4.18 21.60 -19.10
N ILE A 24 -4.52 21.72 -17.83
CA ILE A 24 -5.29 22.83 -17.26
C ILE A 24 -4.50 23.69 -16.28
N GLY A 25 -3.19 23.44 -16.15
CA GLY A 25 -2.28 24.29 -15.38
C GLY A 25 -1.02 23.57 -14.90
N THR A 26 -0.20 24.31 -14.17
CA THR A 26 0.97 23.83 -13.42
C THR A 26 0.89 24.31 -11.99
N LEU A 27 1.31 23.45 -11.06
CA LEU A 27 1.47 23.79 -9.65
C LEU A 27 2.92 24.22 -9.44
N SER A 28 3.14 25.54 -9.40
CA SER A 28 4.46 26.11 -9.17
C SER A 28 4.92 25.88 -7.74
N GLY A 29 6.22 25.62 -7.55
CA GLY A 29 6.81 25.39 -6.22
C GLY A 29 6.55 24.00 -5.64
N ILE A 30 5.86 23.12 -6.36
CA ILE A 30 5.68 21.71 -6.02
C ILE A 30 6.55 20.82 -6.92
N SER A 31 7.33 19.97 -6.29
CA SER A 31 8.30 19.06 -6.88
C SER A 31 8.30 17.74 -6.10
N GLY A 32 8.54 16.64 -6.81
CA GLY A 32 8.60 15.31 -6.21
C GLY A 32 8.69 14.23 -7.28
N ILE A 33 9.25 13.09 -6.89
CA ILE A 33 9.26 11.87 -7.70
C ILE A 33 7.93 11.14 -7.55
N ALA A 34 7.41 11.06 -6.32
CA ALA A 34 6.08 10.53 -6.04
C ALA A 34 5.14 11.64 -5.55
N LEU A 35 3.89 11.57 -5.98
CA LEU A 35 2.81 12.49 -5.63
C LEU A 35 1.61 11.69 -5.12
N ALA A 36 0.96 12.17 -4.07
CA ALA A 36 -0.30 11.63 -3.58
C ALA A 36 -1.33 12.75 -3.45
N LEU A 37 -2.43 12.64 -4.19
CA LEU A 37 -3.57 13.55 -4.09
C LEU A 37 -4.60 12.94 -3.14
N ARG A 38 -5.06 13.71 -2.16
CA ARG A 38 -6.16 13.29 -1.28
C ARG A 38 -7.43 13.11 -2.12
N PRO A 39 -8.29 12.11 -1.84
CA PRO A 39 -9.45 11.80 -2.68
C PRO A 39 -10.44 12.95 -2.90
N ASP A 40 -10.49 13.92 -2.00
CA ASP A 40 -11.33 15.12 -2.17
C ASP A 40 -10.76 16.13 -3.19
N GLY A 41 -9.56 15.88 -3.72
CA GLY A 41 -8.88 16.70 -4.72
C GLY A 41 -8.32 18.02 -4.18
N ARG A 42 -8.25 18.20 -2.86
CA ARG A 42 -7.93 19.49 -2.22
C ARG A 42 -6.58 19.55 -1.54
N PHE A 43 -5.86 18.42 -1.45
CA PHE A 43 -4.60 18.36 -0.73
C PHE A 43 -3.63 17.40 -1.42
N LEU A 44 -2.40 17.86 -1.66
CA LEU A 44 -1.33 17.12 -2.31
C LEU A 44 -0.15 16.97 -1.36
N ALA A 45 0.40 15.76 -1.29
CA ALA A 45 1.66 15.47 -0.62
C ALA A 45 2.68 14.94 -1.64
N THR A 46 3.95 15.24 -1.41
CA THR A 46 5.05 14.86 -2.32
C THR A 46 6.16 14.14 -1.59
N SER A 47 6.96 13.37 -2.33
CA SER A 47 8.14 12.67 -1.79
C SER A 47 9.24 13.61 -1.30
N PHE A 48 9.19 14.90 -1.67
CA PHE A 48 10.11 15.92 -1.18
C PHE A 48 9.55 16.69 0.01
N GLU A 49 8.65 16.06 0.77
CA GLU A 49 8.10 16.60 2.02
C GLU A 49 7.29 17.88 1.86
N GLN A 50 6.89 18.20 0.62
CA GLN A 50 6.03 19.33 0.32
C GLN A 50 4.56 18.94 0.44
N LEU A 51 3.78 19.82 1.07
CA LEU A 51 2.35 19.73 1.28
C LEU A 51 1.69 20.97 0.67
N ALA A 52 0.61 20.78 -0.09
CA ALA A 52 -0.04 21.88 -0.77
C ALA A 52 -1.57 21.73 -0.85
N PRO A 53 -2.32 22.81 -0.57
CA PRO A 53 -3.71 22.89 -0.99
C PRO A 53 -3.82 22.91 -2.52
N VAL A 54 -4.79 22.18 -3.07
CA VAL A 54 -5.10 22.11 -4.49
C VAL A 54 -6.47 22.76 -4.73
N PRO A 55 -6.64 23.60 -5.77
CA PRO A 55 -5.70 23.84 -6.86
C PRO A 55 -4.69 24.97 -6.62
N ALA A 56 -4.84 25.74 -5.55
CA ALA A 56 -3.96 26.84 -5.20
C ALA A 56 -3.91 27.02 -3.68
N GLY A 57 -2.75 27.41 -3.18
CA GLY A 57 -2.48 27.66 -1.77
C GLY A 57 -0.98 27.70 -1.51
N PRO A 58 -0.56 28.09 -0.29
CA PRO A 58 0.85 28.07 0.07
C PRO A 58 1.36 26.63 0.13
N VAL A 59 2.51 26.39 -0.50
CA VAL A 59 3.25 25.14 -0.35
C VAL A 59 4.04 25.23 0.96
N THR A 60 3.87 24.23 1.82
CA THR A 60 4.64 24.12 3.06
C THR A 60 5.49 22.87 3.02
N THR A 61 6.62 22.89 3.73
CA THR A 61 7.44 21.70 3.94
C THR A 61 7.20 21.15 5.33
N ARG A 62 7.17 19.83 5.44
CA ARG A 62 7.04 19.15 6.72
C ARG A 62 7.75 17.83 6.70
N ILE A 63 8.58 17.61 7.72
CA ILE A 63 9.26 16.33 7.90
C ILE A 63 8.21 15.22 8.07
N LEU A 64 8.15 14.28 7.12
CA LEU A 64 7.17 13.19 7.10
C LEU A 64 7.75 11.86 7.55
N ASN A 65 9.06 11.71 7.56
CA ASN A 65 9.77 10.54 8.07
C ASN A 65 11.06 10.93 8.80
N GLN A 66 11.84 9.96 9.25
CA GLN A 66 13.06 10.21 10.02
C GLN A 66 14.30 10.22 9.11
N GLY A 67 14.40 11.24 8.25
CA GLY A 67 15.63 11.57 7.50
C GLY A 67 16.01 10.59 6.38
N SER A 68 15.06 9.78 5.91
CA SER A 68 15.25 8.89 4.76
C SER A 68 14.49 9.44 3.55
N ALA A 69 14.89 9.11 2.33
CA ALA A 69 14.15 9.54 1.15
C ALA A 69 12.76 8.86 1.11
N ILE A 70 11.71 9.64 0.92
CA ILE A 70 10.36 9.12 0.70
C ILE A 70 10.28 8.59 -0.73
N THR A 71 9.79 7.37 -0.87
CA THR A 71 9.69 6.68 -2.16
C THR A 71 8.25 6.38 -2.54
N ALA A 72 7.35 6.26 -1.55
CA ALA A 72 5.95 5.97 -1.78
C ALA A 72 5.04 6.80 -0.86
N LEU A 73 3.91 7.24 -1.40
CA LEU A 73 2.88 7.99 -0.70
C LEU A 73 1.51 7.50 -1.12
N ALA A 74 0.58 7.37 -0.18
CA ALA A 74 -0.80 7.01 -0.47
C ALA A 74 -1.77 7.65 0.52
N PHE A 75 -2.90 8.18 0.03
CA PHE A 75 -4.03 8.54 0.87
C PHE A 75 -5.02 7.39 0.97
N SER A 76 -5.67 7.25 2.13
CA SER A 76 -6.84 6.36 2.27
C SER A 76 -8.02 6.87 1.43
N GLY A 77 -8.92 5.98 1.02
CA GLY A 77 -10.08 6.32 0.18
C GLY A 77 -11.02 7.37 0.80
N ASP A 78 -11.09 7.42 2.13
CA ASP A 78 -11.83 8.43 2.89
C ASP A 78 -11.01 9.72 3.18
N GLY A 79 -9.75 9.76 2.74
CA GLY A 79 -8.83 10.87 2.96
C GLY A 79 -8.42 11.10 4.40
N ARG A 80 -8.70 10.17 5.33
CA ARG A 80 -8.36 10.31 6.76
C ARG A 80 -6.90 10.01 7.09
N TYR A 81 -6.23 9.22 6.26
CA TYR A 81 -4.86 8.76 6.48
C TYR A 81 -3.97 9.10 5.30
N LEU A 82 -2.71 9.40 5.60
CA LEU A 82 -1.60 9.45 4.65
C LEU A 82 -0.54 8.44 5.11
N ALA A 83 -0.24 7.47 4.26
CA ALA A 83 0.89 6.56 4.44
C ALA A 83 2.11 7.10 3.69
N VAL A 84 3.26 7.04 4.35
CA VAL A 84 4.55 7.53 3.85
C VAL A 84 5.56 6.40 3.99
N GLY A 85 6.04 5.87 2.87
CA GLY A 85 7.06 4.82 2.80
C GLY A 85 8.42 5.38 2.42
N ASP A 86 9.48 4.86 3.01
CA ASP A 86 10.85 5.34 2.78
C ASP A 86 11.85 4.26 2.32
N MET A 87 13.06 4.70 1.98
CA MET A 87 14.16 3.84 1.52
C MET A 87 14.65 2.86 2.60
N GLU A 88 14.32 3.09 3.88
CA GLU A 88 14.69 2.21 4.99
C GLU A 88 13.57 1.22 5.33
N GLY A 89 12.58 1.08 4.44
CA GLY A 89 11.47 0.16 4.62
C GLY A 89 10.47 0.59 5.70
N ARG A 90 10.56 1.82 6.20
CA ARG A 90 9.65 2.31 7.25
C ARG A 90 8.40 2.89 6.61
N ILE A 91 7.26 2.59 7.21
CA ILE A 91 5.98 3.20 6.83
C ILE A 91 5.44 4.01 8.00
N THR A 92 5.35 5.33 7.81
CA THR A 92 4.78 6.25 8.78
C THR A 92 3.35 6.61 8.39
N ILE A 93 2.45 6.57 9.37
CA ILE A 93 1.05 6.95 9.17
C ILE A 93 0.79 8.32 9.79
N TRP A 94 0.19 9.19 9.00
CA TRP A 94 -0.24 10.54 9.37
C TRP A 94 -1.75 10.66 9.23
N ASN A 95 -2.34 11.65 9.90
CA ASN A 95 -3.69 12.07 9.55
C ASN A 95 -3.71 12.69 8.14
N GLY A 96 -4.89 12.76 7.51
CA GLY A 96 -5.06 13.18 6.12
C GLY A 96 -4.77 14.64 5.80
N ALA A 97 -4.46 15.45 6.81
CA ALA A 97 -3.94 16.81 6.64
C ALA A 97 -2.41 16.88 6.81
N ALA A 98 -1.77 15.73 7.04
CA ALA A 98 -0.37 15.60 7.38
C ALA A 98 0.04 16.60 8.47
N GLN A 99 -0.75 16.70 9.55
CA GLN A 99 -0.53 17.57 10.73
C GLN A 99 -0.14 16.78 11.99
N ARG A 100 -0.51 15.50 12.07
CA ARG A 100 -0.22 14.67 13.24
C ARG A 100 0.20 13.27 12.81
N ARG A 101 1.35 12.82 13.30
CA ARG A 101 1.80 11.43 13.14
C ARG A 101 0.92 10.57 14.04
N LEU A 102 0.32 9.54 13.45
CA LEU A 102 -0.56 8.61 14.13
C LEU A 102 0.21 7.38 14.61
N GLY A 103 1.25 7.00 13.87
CA GLY A 103 2.12 5.90 14.24
C GLY A 103 3.08 5.54 13.12
N THR A 104 3.69 4.37 13.28
CA THR A 104 4.52 3.71 12.27
C THR A 104 4.17 2.23 12.31
N TYR A 105 4.10 1.59 11.16
CA TYR A 105 4.06 0.13 11.13
C TYR A 105 5.46 -0.36 11.50
N ALA A 106 5.60 -0.92 12.70
CA ALA A 106 6.86 -1.45 13.18
C ALA A 106 7.12 -2.82 12.53
N GLY A 107 8.36 -3.09 12.11
CA GLY A 107 8.70 -4.37 11.50
C GLY A 107 8.40 -4.46 10.00
N THR A 108 7.99 -3.37 9.33
CA THR A 108 7.90 -3.35 7.87
C THR A 108 9.26 -3.64 7.26
N PHE A 109 9.32 -4.67 6.43
CA PHE A 109 10.51 -5.08 5.70
C PHE A 109 11.77 -5.33 6.55
N THR A 110 11.64 -5.61 7.85
CA THR A 110 12.78 -5.91 8.74
C THR A 110 13.30 -7.34 8.61
N GLY A 111 12.62 -8.20 7.85
CA GLY A 111 13.02 -9.57 7.50
C GLY A 111 13.65 -9.72 6.11
N SER A 112 13.92 -8.59 5.46
CA SER A 112 14.60 -8.51 4.16
C SER A 112 15.87 -9.37 4.15
N GLN A 113 16.10 -10.06 3.03
CA GLN A 113 17.17 -11.05 2.91
C GLN A 113 18.49 -10.44 3.38
N HIS A 114 19.14 -11.10 4.35
CA HIS A 114 20.41 -10.68 4.97
C HIS A 114 20.35 -9.53 6.00
N GLY A 115 19.17 -9.13 6.48
CA GLY A 115 19.05 -8.13 7.56
C GLY A 115 19.32 -6.70 7.12
N VAL A 116 19.24 -6.44 5.81
CA VAL A 116 19.42 -5.11 5.20
C VAL A 116 18.04 -4.54 4.87
N PRO A 117 17.66 -3.35 5.39
CA PRO A 117 16.37 -2.73 5.12
C PRO A 117 16.03 -2.71 3.62
N GLU A 118 14.78 -3.02 3.29
CA GLU A 118 14.28 -3.01 1.92
C GLU A 118 13.43 -1.76 1.68
N PRO A 119 13.73 -0.95 0.64
CA PRO A 119 12.94 0.23 0.30
C PRO A 119 11.47 -0.08 0.04
N VAL A 120 10.58 0.78 0.54
CA VAL A 120 9.16 0.77 0.17
C VAL A 120 9.01 1.35 -1.23
N LEU A 121 8.56 0.57 -2.22
CA LEU A 121 8.38 1.08 -3.59
C LEU A 121 6.93 1.43 -3.90
N ALA A 122 5.97 0.77 -3.25
CA ALA A 122 4.56 1.02 -3.52
C ALA A 122 3.70 0.90 -2.25
N LEU A 123 2.70 1.77 -2.17
CA LEU A 123 1.69 1.80 -1.11
C LEU A 123 0.31 1.97 -1.73
N ALA A 124 -0.67 1.24 -1.23
CA ALA A 124 -2.07 1.44 -1.59
C ALA A 124 -2.99 1.14 -0.42
N PHE A 125 -3.94 2.01 -0.15
CA PHE A 125 -5.05 1.70 0.75
C PHE A 125 -6.14 0.94 0.00
N SER A 126 -6.84 0.04 0.71
CA SER A 126 -8.14 -0.44 0.25
C SER A 126 -9.13 0.72 0.17
N HIS A 127 -10.14 0.59 -0.69
CA HIS A 127 -11.13 1.64 -0.90
C HIS A 127 -11.95 1.92 0.37
N ASP A 128 -12.14 0.90 1.23
CA ASP A 128 -12.78 1.04 2.54
C ASP A 128 -11.85 1.59 3.63
N GLY A 129 -10.56 1.76 3.34
CA GLY A 129 -9.55 2.30 4.26
C GLY A 129 -9.15 1.36 5.40
N HIS A 130 -9.61 0.10 5.42
CA HIS A 130 -9.28 -0.84 6.48
C HIS A 130 -7.91 -1.48 6.31
N LEU A 131 -7.46 -1.65 5.07
CA LEU A 131 -6.17 -2.27 4.74
C LEU A 131 -5.23 -1.27 4.07
N LEU A 132 -3.95 -1.41 4.39
CA LEU A 132 -2.85 -0.87 3.61
C LEU A 132 -2.03 -2.04 3.06
N ALA A 133 -1.86 -2.08 1.75
CA ALA A 133 -0.84 -2.92 1.12
C ALA A 133 0.45 -2.11 1.00
N ALA A 134 1.57 -2.78 1.27
CA ALA A 134 2.90 -2.23 1.12
C ALA A 134 3.80 -3.21 0.38
N ALA A 135 4.54 -2.71 -0.61
CA ALA A 135 5.43 -3.53 -1.42
C ALA A 135 6.82 -2.92 -1.54
N GLY A 136 7.84 -3.78 -1.58
CA GLY A 136 9.24 -3.37 -1.53
C GLY A 136 10.09 -3.83 -2.71
N GLN A 137 11.37 -3.43 -2.67
CA GLN A 137 12.36 -3.67 -3.72
C GLN A 137 12.81 -5.14 -3.87
N ALA A 138 12.79 -5.93 -2.80
CA ALA A 138 13.09 -7.36 -2.81
C ALA A 138 11.85 -8.22 -3.10
N GLY A 139 10.74 -7.58 -3.49
CA GLY A 139 9.48 -8.24 -3.78
C GLY A 139 8.67 -8.58 -2.53
N THR A 140 9.04 -8.07 -1.36
CA THR A 140 8.21 -8.29 -0.16
C THR A 140 6.89 -7.57 -0.33
N LEU A 141 5.79 -8.26 -0.01
CA LEU A 141 4.43 -7.72 -0.11
C LEU A 141 3.67 -8.00 1.19
N GLN A 142 3.29 -6.94 1.89
CA GLN A 142 2.67 -7.02 3.21
C GLN A 142 1.29 -6.36 3.20
N LEU A 143 0.39 -6.91 4.01
CA LEU A 143 -0.91 -6.32 4.32
C LEU A 143 -0.93 -5.85 5.77
N TRP A 144 -1.50 -4.68 5.99
CA TRP A 144 -1.56 -4.03 7.29
C TRP A 144 -2.98 -3.58 7.60
N ASP A 145 -3.42 -3.78 8.84
CA ASP A 145 -4.64 -3.20 9.37
C ASP A 145 -4.38 -1.74 9.73
N THR A 146 -5.15 -0.84 9.13
CA THR A 146 -4.96 0.61 9.26
C THR A 146 -5.30 1.13 10.66
N THR A 147 -6.21 0.48 11.37
CA THR A 147 -6.67 0.92 12.70
C THR A 147 -5.78 0.33 13.79
N ALA A 148 -5.49 -0.97 13.71
CA ALA A 148 -4.65 -1.66 14.68
C ALA A 148 -3.16 -1.37 14.51
N LEU A 149 -2.76 -0.80 13.36
CA LEU A 149 -1.37 -0.59 12.97
C LEU A 149 -0.54 -1.90 13.02
N ALA A 150 -1.16 -3.00 12.61
CA ALA A 150 -0.60 -4.34 12.76
C ALA A 150 -0.65 -5.13 11.45
N GLN A 151 0.34 -5.99 11.23
CA GLN A 151 0.40 -6.82 10.03
C GLN A 151 -0.75 -7.84 10.02
N VAL A 152 -1.39 -7.98 8.88
CA VAL A 152 -2.45 -8.96 8.65
C VAL A 152 -1.84 -10.21 8.02
N GLY A 153 -1.64 -11.24 8.85
CA GLY A 153 -1.05 -12.50 8.41
C GLY A 153 0.46 -12.40 8.15
N GLN A 154 0.96 -13.28 7.30
CA GLN A 154 2.35 -13.31 6.85
C GLN A 154 2.50 -12.51 5.54
N ASP A 155 3.73 -12.33 5.09
CA ASP A 155 4.04 -11.74 3.79
C ASP A 155 3.35 -12.56 2.67
N LEU A 156 2.76 -11.88 1.70
CA LEU A 156 2.14 -12.51 0.56
C LEU A 156 3.24 -13.12 -0.33
N PRO A 157 3.04 -14.36 -0.83
CA PRO A 157 4.06 -15.03 -1.62
C PRO A 157 4.23 -14.33 -2.97
N THR A 158 5.45 -13.88 -3.26
CA THR A 158 5.80 -13.24 -4.53
C THR A 158 7.01 -13.95 -5.16
N PRO A 159 7.27 -13.77 -6.47
CA PRO A 159 8.48 -14.25 -7.13
C PRO A 159 9.78 -13.55 -6.72
N GLY A 160 9.74 -12.56 -5.81
CA GLY A 160 10.93 -11.89 -5.28
C GLY A 160 11.51 -10.79 -6.18
N GLU A 161 10.75 -10.29 -7.16
CA GLU A 161 11.14 -9.11 -7.95
C GLU A 161 10.55 -7.83 -7.34
N ALA A 162 11.27 -6.70 -7.45
CA ALA A 162 10.80 -5.37 -7.07
C ALA A 162 9.35 -5.11 -7.56
N ILE A 163 8.49 -4.73 -6.62
CA ILE A 163 7.09 -4.42 -6.91
C ILE A 163 6.95 -2.90 -7.02
N ASN A 164 6.80 -2.41 -8.25
CA ASN A 164 6.82 -0.99 -8.56
C ASN A 164 5.45 -0.32 -8.38
N SER A 165 4.37 -1.10 -8.42
CA SER A 165 3.02 -0.57 -8.22
C SER A 165 2.09 -1.64 -7.67
N ILE A 166 1.15 -1.21 -6.84
CA ILE A 166 0.10 -2.03 -6.26
C ILE A 166 -1.23 -1.29 -6.28
N ALA A 167 -2.33 -2.03 -6.40
CA ALA A 167 -3.67 -1.46 -6.35
C ALA A 167 -4.70 -2.47 -5.84
N PHE A 168 -5.65 -2.01 -5.03
CA PHE A 168 -6.82 -2.81 -4.68
C PHE A 168 -7.86 -2.75 -5.79
N SER A 169 -8.58 -3.85 -6.00
CA SER A 169 -9.79 -3.85 -6.81
C SER A 169 -10.85 -2.94 -6.18
N PRO A 170 -11.77 -2.37 -6.96
CA PRO A 170 -12.86 -1.55 -6.42
C PRO A 170 -13.73 -2.27 -5.39
N GLY A 171 -13.80 -3.61 -5.45
CA GLY A 171 -14.52 -4.45 -4.49
C GLY A 171 -13.73 -4.80 -3.22
N ASN A 172 -12.48 -4.32 -3.08
CA ASN A 172 -11.54 -4.67 -2.00
C ASN A 172 -11.30 -6.18 -1.82
N ASP A 173 -11.53 -6.97 -2.87
CA ASP A 173 -11.43 -8.43 -2.82
C ASP A 173 -10.16 -8.99 -3.45
N THR A 174 -9.46 -8.16 -4.23
CA THR A 174 -8.26 -8.54 -4.96
C THR A 174 -7.22 -7.44 -4.85
N LEU A 175 -5.99 -7.81 -4.51
CA LEU A 175 -4.82 -6.95 -4.61
C LEU A 175 -4.06 -7.29 -5.90
N LEU A 176 -3.70 -6.25 -6.63
CA LEU A 176 -2.91 -6.32 -7.85
C LEU A 176 -1.49 -5.84 -7.55
N ALA A 177 -0.47 -6.54 -8.04
CA ALA A 177 0.93 -6.14 -7.92
C ALA A 177 1.64 -6.28 -9.27
N THR A 178 2.45 -5.29 -9.61
CA THR A 178 3.22 -5.26 -10.87
C THR A 178 4.70 -5.03 -10.63
N SER A 179 5.51 -5.79 -11.36
CA SER A 179 6.96 -5.67 -11.40
C SER A 179 7.42 -5.33 -12.82
N ALA A 180 8.73 -5.10 -13.00
CA ALA A 180 9.27 -4.76 -14.32
C ALA A 180 9.22 -5.93 -15.29
N HIS A 181 9.48 -7.16 -14.82
CA HIS A 181 9.60 -8.34 -15.69
C HIS A 181 8.64 -9.49 -15.33
N VAL A 182 8.05 -9.46 -14.14
CA VAL A 182 7.05 -10.45 -13.74
C VAL A 182 5.65 -10.00 -14.16
N PRO A 183 4.84 -10.90 -14.78
CA PRO A 183 3.45 -10.63 -15.12
C PRO A 183 2.62 -10.15 -13.93
N LEU A 184 1.57 -9.36 -14.20
CA LEU A 184 0.62 -8.88 -13.20
C LEU A 184 0.18 -10.00 -12.25
N GLN A 185 0.47 -9.82 -10.97
CA GLN A 185 0.07 -10.74 -9.91
C GLN A 185 -1.28 -10.34 -9.34
N ARG A 186 -2.07 -11.35 -8.98
CA ARG A 186 -3.41 -11.20 -8.41
C ARG A 186 -3.51 -11.99 -7.13
N TYR A 187 -3.82 -11.28 -6.05
CA TYR A 187 -3.96 -11.84 -4.71
C TYR A 187 -5.42 -11.67 -4.26
N PRO A 188 -6.22 -12.74 -4.22
CA PRO A 188 -7.51 -12.70 -3.56
C PRO A 188 -7.29 -12.42 -2.06
N ILE A 189 -7.92 -11.38 -1.53
CA ILE A 189 -7.71 -10.88 -0.17
C ILE A 189 -9.02 -10.76 0.63
N ALA A 190 -10.17 -11.14 0.04
CA ALA A 190 -11.44 -11.24 0.76
C ALA A 190 -11.54 -12.57 1.52
N PRO A 191 -11.45 -12.61 2.86
CA PRO A 191 -11.37 -13.87 3.60
C PRO A 191 -12.59 -14.76 3.38
N ARG A 192 -13.79 -14.18 3.28
CA ARG A 192 -15.04 -14.93 3.00
C ARG A 192 -15.03 -15.58 1.61
N GLN A 193 -14.51 -14.88 0.61
CA GLN A 193 -14.38 -15.43 -0.74
C GLN A 193 -13.26 -16.48 -0.79
N LEU A 194 -12.19 -16.29 -0.01
CA LEU A 194 -11.08 -17.23 0.11
C LEU A 194 -11.56 -18.54 0.74
N VAL A 195 -12.32 -18.45 1.84
CA VAL A 195 -12.99 -19.61 2.46
C VAL A 195 -13.92 -20.27 1.44
N ALA A 196 -14.81 -19.53 0.77
CA ALA A 196 -15.71 -20.12 -0.24
C ALA A 196 -14.98 -20.76 -1.43
N ALA A 197 -13.84 -20.20 -1.86
CA ALA A 197 -13.01 -20.77 -2.92
C ALA A 197 -12.29 -22.04 -2.46
N VAL A 198 -11.79 -22.06 -1.23
CA VAL A 198 -11.24 -23.28 -0.60
C VAL A 198 -12.32 -24.33 -0.49
N CYS A 199 -13.50 -24.01 0.04
CA CYS A 199 -14.64 -24.93 0.16
C CYS A 199 -15.05 -25.53 -1.19
N ARG A 200 -15.17 -24.71 -2.25
CA ARG A 200 -15.48 -25.23 -3.59
C ARG A 200 -14.40 -26.19 -4.11
N ARG A 201 -13.12 -25.95 -3.80
CA ARG A 201 -12.01 -26.83 -4.20
C ARG A 201 -11.95 -28.11 -3.37
N THR A 202 -12.34 -28.06 -2.10
CA THR A 202 -12.40 -29.23 -1.21
C THR A 202 -13.73 -29.98 -1.28
N GLY A 203 -14.66 -29.58 -2.16
CA GLY A 203 -15.96 -30.23 -2.32
C GLY A 203 -16.89 -30.02 -1.12
N ASP A 204 -16.83 -28.84 -0.50
CA ASP A 204 -17.53 -28.47 0.76
C ASP A 204 -17.17 -29.34 1.97
N ALA A 205 -16.15 -30.19 1.85
CA ALA A 205 -15.56 -30.85 3.01
C ALA A 205 -14.77 -29.82 3.83
N ALA A 206 -15.13 -29.69 5.11
CA ALA A 206 -14.34 -28.95 6.07
C ALA A 206 -12.92 -29.54 6.15
N LEU A 207 -11.91 -28.69 6.29
CA LEU A 207 -10.55 -29.14 6.63
C LEU A 207 -10.61 -30.06 7.85
N SER A 208 -9.97 -31.22 7.76
CA SER A 208 -9.89 -32.14 8.89
C SER A 208 -9.11 -31.46 10.04
N ARG A 209 -9.30 -31.92 11.29
CA ARG A 209 -8.48 -31.42 12.41
C ARG A 209 -6.98 -31.63 12.18
N ALA A 210 -6.61 -32.72 11.51
CA ALA A 210 -5.23 -33.02 11.17
C ALA A 210 -4.67 -32.02 10.14
N ASP A 211 -5.42 -31.73 9.08
CA ASP A 211 -5.03 -30.71 8.09
C ASP A 211 -4.95 -29.33 8.74
N TRP A 212 -5.91 -28.98 9.60
CA TRP A 212 -5.90 -27.72 10.32
C TRP A 212 -4.67 -27.57 11.21
N GLN A 213 -4.31 -28.60 11.97
CA GLN A 213 -3.09 -28.60 12.78
C GLN A 213 -1.82 -28.55 11.91
N THR A 214 -1.87 -29.06 10.68
CA THR A 214 -0.73 -29.03 9.75
C THR A 214 -0.53 -27.65 9.14
N TYR A 215 -1.61 -27.01 8.69
CA TYR A 215 -1.54 -25.77 7.92
C TYR A 215 -1.82 -24.49 8.73
N LEU A 216 -2.48 -24.61 9.88
CA LEU A 216 -2.90 -23.50 10.75
C LEU A 216 -2.69 -23.82 12.25
N PRO A 217 -1.49 -24.26 12.68
CA PRO A 217 -1.27 -24.73 14.05
C PRO A 217 -1.52 -23.66 15.13
N GLU A 218 -1.29 -22.38 14.81
CA GLU A 218 -1.52 -21.25 15.70
C GLU A 218 -2.99 -20.79 15.82
N LYS A 219 -3.93 -21.42 15.09
CA LYS A 219 -5.35 -21.06 15.15
C LYS A 219 -6.18 -22.16 15.80
N PRO A 220 -7.13 -21.84 16.70
CA PRO A 220 -8.07 -22.82 17.20
C PRO A 220 -8.89 -23.41 16.05
N TYR A 221 -9.15 -24.72 16.11
CA TYR A 221 -9.91 -25.42 15.08
C TYR A 221 -11.30 -24.78 14.90
N GLN A 222 -11.59 -24.35 13.68
CA GLN A 222 -12.91 -23.83 13.31
C GLN A 222 -13.42 -24.61 12.09
N PRO A 223 -14.61 -25.24 12.19
CA PRO A 223 -15.19 -25.93 11.04
C PRO A 223 -15.58 -24.90 9.97
N LEU A 224 -14.83 -24.88 8.86
CA LEU A 224 -15.12 -24.11 7.66
C LEU A 224 -16.07 -24.88 6.74
N CYS A 225 -16.69 -24.19 5.78
CA CYS A 225 -17.58 -24.81 4.77
C CYS A 225 -18.89 -25.39 5.31
N THR A 226 -19.31 -25.00 6.52
CA THR A 226 -20.64 -25.36 7.03
C THR A 226 -21.72 -24.74 6.15
N ARG A 227 -22.57 -25.58 5.54
CA ARG A 227 -23.76 -25.13 4.83
C ARG A 227 -24.56 -24.17 5.71
N PRO A 228 -25.09 -23.06 5.19
CA PRO A 228 -26.02 -22.24 5.94
C PRO A 228 -27.20 -23.13 6.36
N GLN A 229 -27.48 -23.21 7.66
CA GLN A 229 -28.75 -23.75 8.14
C GLN A 229 -29.81 -22.73 7.71
N LEU A 230 -30.60 -23.07 6.67
CA LEU A 230 -31.81 -22.32 6.38
C LEU A 230 -32.81 -22.54 7.54
N PRO A 231 -33.51 -21.49 8.00
CA PRO A 231 -34.67 -21.65 8.88
C PRO A 231 -35.82 -22.38 8.18
#